data_AF-A0A7X8DUD3-F1
#
_entry.id   AF-A0A7X8DUD3-F1
#
_cell.length_a   1.000
_cell.length_b   1.000
_cell.length_c   1.000
_cell.angle_alpha   90.00
_cell.angle_beta   90.00
_cell.angle_gamma   90.00
#
_symmetry.space_group_name_H-M   'P 1'
#
loop_
_entity.id
_entity.type
_entity.pdbx_description
1 polymer ?
#
loop_
_entity_poly.entity_id
_entity_poly.type
_entity_poly.pdbx_seq_one_letter_code
_entity_poly.pdbx_strand_id
1 'polypeptide(L)'
;MLIKSCNADNLPEPYNLYAELIGVDKLYILSKELGGTAIYIPKTQYLLKEVMEAQLKKEFDGGNYKKLAQKYNVCEKTIRNWLKN
;
A
#
# COMPACT_ATOMS: atom_id res chain seq x y z
N MET A 1 -4.24 8.81 -29.00
CA MET A 1 -4.91 8.61 -27.70
C MET A 1 -4.66 9.86 -26.87
N LEU A 2 -5.70 10.55 -26.41
CA LEU A 2 -5.60 11.81 -25.66
C LEU A 2 -4.72 11.69 -24.40
N ILE A 3 -4.58 10.49 -23.86
CA ILE A 3 -3.70 10.19 -22.72
C ILE A 3 -2.23 10.54 -22.97
N LYS A 4 -1.73 10.40 -24.21
CA LYS A 4 -0.31 10.59 -24.54
C LYS A 4 0.17 12.04 -24.42
N SER A 5 -0.76 12.99 -24.44
CA SER A 5 -0.49 14.42 -24.27
C SER A 5 -0.99 14.95 -22.92
N CYS A 6 -1.54 14.09 -22.06
CA CYS A 6 -2.06 14.46 -20.76
C CYS A 6 -0.96 14.37 -19.71
N ASN A 7 -0.85 15.39 -18.86
CA ASN A 7 0.02 15.40 -17.69
C ASN A 7 -0.81 15.60 -16.40
N ALA A 8 -0.17 15.56 -15.24
CA ALA A 8 -0.86 15.67 -13.96
C ALA A 8 -1.61 17.01 -13.80
N ASP A 9 -1.04 18.12 -14.28
CA ASP A 9 -1.65 19.46 -14.21
C ASP A 9 -2.95 19.59 -15.02
N ASN A 10 -3.15 18.69 -16.00
CA ASN A 10 -4.38 18.66 -16.78
C ASN A 10 -5.55 17.97 -16.06
N LEU A 11 -5.30 17.35 -14.90
CA LEU A 11 -6.29 16.60 -14.14
C LEU A 11 -6.81 17.42 -12.95
N PRO A 12 -8.11 17.29 -12.61
CA PRO A 12 -8.65 17.93 -11.41
C PRO A 12 -8.12 17.26 -10.14
N GLU A 13 -8.09 17.99 -9.03
CA GLU A 13 -7.83 17.42 -7.71
C GLU A 13 -8.93 16.42 -7.31
N PRO A 14 -8.59 15.31 -6.60
CA PRO A 14 -7.25 14.92 -6.16
C PRO A 14 -6.49 14.05 -7.20
N TYR A 15 -7.01 13.92 -8.41
CA TYR A 15 -6.48 12.98 -9.41
C TYR A 15 -5.14 13.43 -10.02
N ASN A 16 -4.86 14.74 -10.02
CA ASN A 16 -3.52 15.27 -10.31
C ASN A 16 -2.45 14.68 -9.38
N LEU A 17 -2.69 14.69 -8.07
CA LEU A 17 -1.77 14.11 -7.08
C LEU A 17 -1.59 12.61 -7.33
N TYR A 18 -2.67 11.90 -7.68
CA TYR A 18 -2.55 10.48 -8.03
C TYR A 18 -1.68 10.29 -9.27
N ALA A 19 -1.88 11.12 -10.30
CA ALA A 19 -1.04 11.08 -11.50
C ALA A 19 0.44 11.41 -11.23
N GLU A 20 0.74 12.33 -10.30
CA GLU A 20 2.11 12.59 -9.85
C GLU A 20 2.73 11.37 -9.15
N LEU A 21 1.95 10.68 -8.32
CA LEU A 21 2.43 9.53 -7.53
C LEU A 21 2.64 8.27 -8.37
N ILE A 22 1.72 7.95 -9.30
CA ILE A 22 1.75 6.67 -10.03
C ILE A 22 1.96 6.81 -11.55
N GLY A 23 1.81 8.02 -12.10
CA GLY A 23 1.83 8.31 -13.53
C GLY A 23 0.43 8.32 -14.16
N VAL A 24 0.22 9.20 -15.14
CA VAL A 24 -1.05 9.36 -15.87
C VAL A 24 -1.50 8.05 -16.53
N ASP A 25 -0.58 7.28 -17.11
CA ASP A 25 -0.90 6.01 -17.76
C ASP A 25 -1.50 4.98 -16.79
N LYS A 26 -0.94 4.87 -15.58
CA LYS A 26 -1.43 3.92 -14.57
C LYS A 26 -2.75 4.39 -13.96
N LEU A 27 -2.91 5.70 -13.75
CA LEU A 27 -4.16 6.27 -13.31
C LEU A 27 -5.28 6.05 -14.34
N TYR A 28 -4.97 6.16 -15.64
CA TYR A 28 -5.92 5.86 -16.70
C TYR A 28 -6.40 4.41 -16.64
N ILE A 29 -5.49 3.45 -16.43
CA ILE A 29 -5.85 2.03 -16.27
C ILE A 29 -6.78 1.87 -15.05
N LEU A 30 -6.44 2.46 -13.90
CA LEU A 30 -7.31 2.41 -12.71
C LEU A 30 -8.70 2.99 -12.98
N SER A 31 -8.77 4.16 -13.62
CA SER A 31 -10.04 4.81 -13.96
C SER A 31 -10.85 4.00 -14.97
N LYS A 32 -10.20 3.35 -15.93
CA LYS A 32 -10.86 2.52 -16.94
C LYS A 32 -11.46 1.26 -16.32
N GLU A 33 -10.74 0.59 -15.43
CA GLU A 33 -11.18 -0.70 -14.88
C GLU A 33 -12.10 -0.55 -13.66
N LEU A 34 -11.93 0.50 -12.86
CA LEU A 34 -12.63 0.69 -11.58
C LEU A 34 -13.52 1.95 -11.54
N GLY A 35 -13.57 2.72 -12.63
CA GLY A 35 -14.34 3.96 -12.71
C GLY A 35 -15.82 3.77 -12.39
N GLY A 36 -16.39 4.70 -11.63
CA GLY A 36 -17.78 4.63 -11.17
C GLY A 36 -17.98 3.86 -9.86
N THR A 37 -16.94 3.22 -9.33
CA THR A 37 -16.94 2.61 -7.99
C THR A 37 -16.23 3.47 -6.95
N ALA A 38 -16.60 3.33 -5.69
CA ALA A 38 -15.86 3.93 -4.58
C ALA A 38 -14.63 3.07 -4.24
N ILE A 39 -13.44 3.57 -4.57
CA ILE A 39 -12.18 2.86 -4.29
C ILE A 39 -11.64 3.28 -2.93
N TYR A 40 -11.55 2.32 -2.01
CA TYR A 40 -10.85 2.51 -0.73
C TYR A 40 -9.36 2.18 -0.90
N ILE A 41 -8.47 3.13 -0.56
CA ILE A 41 -7.03 2.88 -0.49
C ILE A 41 -6.68 2.53 0.97
N PRO A 42 -6.39 1.24 1.28
CA PRO A 42 -6.02 0.85 2.64
C PRO A 42 -4.65 1.42 3.02
N LYS A 43 -4.39 1.55 4.33
CA LYS A 43 -3.03 1.85 4.81
C LYS A 43 -2.07 0.75 4.33
N THR A 44 -0.84 1.14 3.97
CA THR A 44 0.21 0.24 3.48
C THR A 44 0.40 -1.00 4.36
N GLN A 45 0.30 -0.86 5.68
CA GLN A 45 0.39 -1.98 6.63
C GLN A 45 -0.67 -3.06 6.40
N TYR A 46 -1.91 -2.67 6.07
CA TYR A 46 -2.98 -3.63 5.78
C TYR A 46 -2.76 -4.26 4.41
N LEU A 47 -2.35 -3.46 3.42
CA LEU A 47 -2.08 -3.94 2.07
C LEU A 47 -0.95 -4.99 2.05
N LEU A 48 0.07 -4.81 2.89
CA LEU A 48 1.24 -5.68 2.96
C LEU A 48 1.17 -6.70 4.10
N LYS A 49 0.03 -6.80 4.81
CA LYS A 49 -0.08 -7.60 6.03
C LYS A 49 0.38 -9.04 5.83
N GLU A 50 -0.11 -9.73 4.81
CA GLU A 50 0.23 -11.14 4.56
C GLU A 50 1.72 -11.33 4.27
N VAL A 51 2.31 -10.42 3.48
CA VAL A 51 3.74 -10.44 3.16
C VAL A 51 4.56 -10.19 4.41
N MET A 52 4.17 -9.20 5.22
CA MET A 52 4.83 -8.87 6.49
C MET A 52 4.76 -10.04 7.47
N GLU A 53 3.59 -10.66 7.64
CA GLU A 53 3.38 -11.83 8.52
C GLU A 53 4.25 -13.00 8.09
N ALA A 54 4.30 -13.31 6.79
CA ALA A 54 5.12 -14.40 6.25
C ALA A 54 6.63 -14.16 6.44
N GLN A 55 7.10 -12.93 6.27
CA GLN A 55 8.51 -12.58 6.52
C GLN A 55 8.83 -12.60 8.01
N LEU A 56 7.96 -12.04 8.84
CA LEU A 56 8.13 -12.02 10.29
C LEU A 56 8.28 -13.42 10.85
N LYS A 57 7.44 -14.38 10.45
CA LYS A 57 7.54 -15.78 10.88
C LYS A 57 8.89 -16.42 10.55
N LYS A 58 9.53 -16.01 9.44
CA LYS A 58 10.87 -16.48 9.05
C LYS A 58 11.99 -15.79 9.83
N GLU A 59 11.79 -14.54 10.23
CA GLU A 59 12.78 -13.73 10.95
C GLU A 59 12.71 -13.87 12.47
N PHE A 60 11.65 -14.50 12.99
CA PHE A 60 11.44 -14.66 14.42
C PHE A 60 12.41 -15.68 15.01
N ASP A 61 13.18 -15.26 16.01
CA ASP A 61 14.22 -16.07 16.68
C ASP A 61 13.83 -16.56 18.08
N GLY A 62 12.57 -16.36 18.48
CA GLY A 62 12.05 -16.73 19.80
C GLY A 62 11.99 -15.57 20.81
N GLY A 63 12.72 -14.47 20.57
CA GLY A 63 12.82 -13.35 21.54
C GLY A 63 12.88 -11.94 20.94
N ASN A 64 13.11 -11.80 19.63
CA ASN A 64 13.34 -10.51 18.96
C ASN A 64 12.10 -9.63 18.71
N TYR A 65 11.07 -9.71 19.55
CA TYR A 65 9.80 -8.95 19.41
C TYR A 65 10.00 -7.45 19.19
N LYS A 66 10.87 -6.80 20.00
CA LYS A 66 11.14 -5.37 19.91
C LYS A 66 11.78 -4.97 18.59
N LYS A 67 12.69 -5.81 18.07
CA LYS A 67 13.40 -5.57 16.80
C LYS A 67 12.44 -5.69 15.62
N LEU A 68 11.57 -6.70 15.63
CA LEU A 68 10.55 -6.89 14.60
C LEU A 68 9.50 -5.76 14.65
N ALA A 69 9.07 -5.35 15.84
CA ALA A 69 8.16 -4.22 16.03
C ALA A 69 8.69 -2.93 15.39
N GLN A 70 9.97 -2.61 15.59
CA GLN A 70 10.62 -1.46 14.95
C GLN A 70 10.73 -1.63 13.43
N LYS A 71 11.14 -2.81 12.95
CA LYS A 71 11.31 -3.07 11.51
C LYS A 71 10.00 -2.92 10.73
N TYR A 72 8.91 -3.44 11.26
CA TYR A 72 7.60 -3.39 10.61
C TYR A 72 6.79 -2.15 10.99
N ASN A 73 7.33 -1.26 11.83
CA ASN A 73 6.67 -0.07 12.36
C ASN A 73 5.31 -0.39 13.03
N VAL A 74 5.29 -1.40 13.89
CA VAL A 74 4.10 -1.85 14.63
C VAL A 74 4.42 -2.06 16.11
N CYS A 75 3.39 -2.14 16.94
CA CYS A 75 3.57 -2.47 18.35
C CYS A 75 3.92 -3.95 18.54
N GLU A 76 4.64 -4.29 19.62
CA GLU A 76 4.93 -5.70 19.97
C GLU A 76 3.68 -6.56 20.11
N LYS A 77 2.56 -5.98 20.55
CA LYS A 77 1.26 -6.66 20.59
C LYS A 77 0.84 -7.17 19.20
N THR A 78 1.06 -6.38 18.15
CA THR A 78 0.74 -6.74 16.77
C THR A 78 1.64 -7.89 16.29
N ILE A 79 2.94 -7.82 16.59
CA ILE A 79 3.89 -8.92 16.32
C ILE A 79 3.44 -10.22 17.00
N ARG A 80 3.05 -10.17 18.27
CA ARG A 80 2.55 -11.33 19.02
C ARG A 80 1.28 -11.89 18.41
N ASN A 81 0.39 -11.04 17.90
CA ASN A 81 -0.83 -11.49 17.23
C ASN A 81 -0.50 -12.16 15.89
N TRP A 82 0.43 -11.60 15.12
CA TRP A 82 0.89 -12.15 13.83
C TRP A 82 1.60 -13.50 13.97
N LEU A 83 2.22 -13.77 15.11
CA LEU A 83 2.85 -15.07 15.42
C LEU A 83 1.87 -16.13 15.97
N LYS A 84 0.70 -15.74 16.46
CA LYS A 84 -0.29 -16.66 17.06
C LYS A 84 -1.19 -17.34 16.01
N ASN A 85 -1.41 -16.67 14.89
CA ASN A 85 -2.04 -17.22 13.69
C ASN A 85 -1.00 -17.90 12.82
#